data_AF-A0A7S0QAE5-F1
#
_entry.id   AF-A0A7S0QAE5-F1
#
_cell.length_a   1.000
_cell.length_b   1.000
_cell.length_c   1.000
_cell.angle_alpha   90.00
_cell.angle_beta   90.00
_cell.angle_gamma   90.00
#
_symmetry.space_group_name_H-M   'P 1'
#
loop_
_entity.id
_entity.type
_entity.pdbx_description
1 polymer ?
#
loop_
_entity_poly.entity_id
_entity_poly.type
_entity_poly.pdbx_seq_one_letter_code
_entity_poly.pdbx_strand_id
1 'polypeptide(L)'
;NDEGVSRKLLSFLDNGGGLDPHGLHKMLSLGNTEKLGKIGQYGNGFKTGTMRLGQATLVLTRHRRSGTRSAGLLSYAWLTETRAESVLVPIVSWDGEGTPRG
;
A
#
# COMPACT_ATOMS: atom_id res chain seq x y z
N ASN A 1 4.04 -27.90 -17.96
CA ASN A 1 4.39 -26.69 -18.72
C ASN A 1 4.30 -25.50 -17.78
N ASP A 2 5.32 -25.33 -16.94
CA ASP A 2 5.43 -24.21 -16.01
C ASP A 2 6.83 -23.63 -16.19
N GLU A 3 7.07 -23.09 -17.40
CA GLU A 3 8.24 -22.24 -17.60
C GLU A 3 8.03 -21.00 -16.74
N GLY A 4 8.84 -20.91 -15.68
CA GLY A 4 8.74 -19.91 -14.64
C GLY A 4 8.51 -18.51 -15.21
N VAL A 5 7.29 -18.02 -15.05
CA VAL A 5 6.92 -16.65 -15.41
C VAL A 5 7.74 -15.71 -14.53
N SER A 6 8.87 -15.23 -15.05
CA SER A 6 9.67 -14.17 -14.43
C SER A 6 8.83 -12.89 -14.39
N ARG A 7 8.16 -12.63 -13.27
CA ARG A 7 7.41 -11.39 -13.06
C ARG A 7 8.40 -10.26 -12.81
N LYS A 8 8.46 -9.29 -13.74
CA LYS A 8 9.23 -8.07 -13.55
C LYS A 8 8.57 -7.21 -12.47
N LEU A 9 9.34 -6.80 -11.47
CA LEU A 9 8.88 -5.87 -10.43
C LEU A 9 9.41 -4.47 -10.70
N LEU A 10 8.55 -3.47 -10.54
CA LEU A 10 8.93 -2.07 -10.51
C LEU A 10 8.91 -1.60 -9.05
N SER A 11 10.09 -1.23 -8.52
CA SER A 11 10.25 -0.82 -7.13
C SER A 11 10.47 0.67 -7.00
N PHE A 12 9.76 1.31 -6.07
CA PHE A 12 9.99 2.68 -5.64
C PHE A 12 10.42 2.65 -4.18
N LEU A 13 11.54 3.32 -3.86
CA LEU A 13 12.08 3.40 -2.51
C LEU A 13 12.39 4.85 -2.18
N ASP A 14 11.91 5.29 -1.01
CA ASP A 14 12.24 6.59 -0.43
C ASP A 14 12.70 6.43 1.03
N ASN A 15 13.37 7.46 1.55
CA ASN A 15 13.87 7.54 2.93
C ASN A 15 13.10 8.58 3.78
N GLY A 16 11.85 8.86 3.40
CA GLY A 16 10.98 9.84 4.03
C GLY A 16 10.51 9.44 5.43
N GLY A 17 9.48 10.13 5.93
CA GLY A 17 8.95 9.90 7.29
C GLY A 17 8.22 8.56 7.47
N GLY A 18 7.82 7.93 6.37
CA GLY A 18 6.96 6.74 6.35
C GLY A 18 5.55 7.02 6.83
N LEU A 19 4.74 5.95 6.91
CA LEU A 19 3.35 5.99 7.34
C LEU A 19 3.17 5.11 8.58
N ASP A 20 2.41 5.61 9.55
CA ASP A 20 1.86 4.78 10.61
C ASP A 20 0.70 3.91 10.05
N PRO A 21 0.17 2.94 10.82
CA PRO A 21 -0.89 2.06 10.33
C PRO A 21 -2.12 2.81 9.80
N HIS A 22 -2.52 3.89 10.49
CA HIS A 22 -3.66 4.73 10.08
C HIS A 22 -3.37 5.51 8.79
N GLY A 23 -2.17 6.07 8.66
CA GLY A 23 -1.71 6.76 7.46
C GLY A 23 -1.65 5.83 6.25
N LEU A 24 -1.21 4.58 6.44
CA LEU A 24 -1.24 3.57 5.38
C LEU A 24 -2.68 3.23 4.97
N HIS A 25 -3.58 3.02 5.93
CA HIS A 25 -4.99 2.79 5.66
C HIS A 25 -5.60 3.95 4.85
N LYS A 26 -5.42 5.20 5.31
CA LYS A 26 -5.84 6.40 4.57
C LYS A 26 -5.24 6.47 3.16
N MET A 27 -3.95 6.16 3.00
CA MET A 27 -3.28 6.16 1.69
C MET A 27 -3.90 5.13 0.73
N LEU A 28 -4.38 3.99 1.24
CA LEU A 28 -4.99 2.93 0.45
C LEU A 28 -6.52 3.10 0.27
N SER A 29 -7.18 3.96 1.06
CA SER A 29 -8.59 4.36 0.88
C SER A 29 -8.75 5.53 -0.12
N LEU A 30 -9.83 5.55 -0.91
CA LEU A 30 -10.08 6.59 -1.92
C LEU A 30 -10.34 7.98 -1.30
N GLY A 31 -9.86 9.04 -1.95
CA GLY A 31 -10.20 10.43 -1.62
C GLY A 31 -9.58 11.04 -0.36
N ASN A 32 -8.71 10.31 0.36
CA ASN A 32 -8.13 10.81 1.61
C ASN A 32 -6.83 11.59 1.39
N THR A 33 -6.82 12.87 1.75
CA THR A 33 -5.60 13.69 1.84
C THR A 33 -5.83 14.91 2.73
N GLU A 34 -4.81 15.26 3.50
CA GLU A 34 -4.77 16.47 4.33
C GLU A 34 -3.82 17.52 3.73
N LYS A 35 -3.35 17.28 2.50
CA LYS A 35 -2.32 18.09 1.84
C LYS A 35 -2.95 19.21 1.01
N LEU A 36 -3.06 20.40 1.59
CA LEU A 36 -3.38 21.64 0.87
C LEU A 36 -2.11 22.29 0.31
N GLY A 37 -2.16 22.78 -0.93
CA GLY A 37 -1.04 23.51 -1.55
C GLY A 37 0.19 22.66 -1.93
N LYS A 38 0.08 21.32 -1.94
CA LYS A 38 1.16 20.40 -2.38
C LYS A 38 0.76 19.69 -3.66
N ILE A 39 1.65 18.89 -4.27
CA ILE A 39 1.32 18.13 -5.50
C ILE A 39 0.19 17.09 -5.27
N GLY A 40 0.12 16.48 -4.07
CA GLY A 40 -0.80 15.38 -3.76
C GLY A 40 -2.16 15.79 -3.15
N GLN A 41 -2.90 16.70 -3.80
CA GLN A 41 -4.13 17.29 -3.23
C GLN A 41 -5.39 16.45 -3.38
N TYR A 42 -5.36 15.39 -4.20
CA TYR A 42 -6.57 14.61 -4.54
C TYR A 42 -6.68 13.25 -3.84
N GLY A 43 -5.62 12.77 -3.17
CA GLY A 43 -5.66 11.48 -2.43
C GLY A 43 -5.76 10.21 -3.30
N ASN A 44 -5.75 10.34 -4.63
CA ASN A 44 -6.00 9.22 -5.56
C ASN A 44 -4.78 8.79 -6.38
N GLY A 45 -3.73 9.64 -6.48
CA GLY A 45 -2.61 9.44 -7.40
C GLY A 45 -1.85 8.12 -7.21
N PHE A 46 -1.68 7.65 -5.97
CA PHE A 46 -1.06 6.36 -5.69
C PHE A 46 -1.86 5.20 -6.33
N LYS A 47 -3.17 5.17 -6.12
CA LYS A 47 -4.04 4.07 -6.57
C LYS A 47 -4.17 4.05 -8.08
N THR A 48 -4.46 5.20 -8.68
CA THR A 48 -4.62 5.32 -10.13
C THR A 48 -3.31 5.04 -10.85
N GLY A 49 -2.18 5.59 -10.34
CA GLY A 49 -0.85 5.35 -10.91
C GLY A 49 -0.42 3.89 -10.83
N THR A 50 -0.56 3.26 -9.66
CA THR A 50 -0.13 1.87 -9.47
C THR A 50 -0.98 0.87 -10.24
N MET A 51 -2.31 1.04 -10.24
CA MET A 51 -3.21 0.21 -11.05
C MET A 51 -3.03 0.40 -12.56
N ARG A 52 -2.46 1.54 -13.00
CA ARG A 52 -2.08 1.74 -14.41
C ARG A 52 -0.80 1.01 -14.79
N LEU A 53 0.13 0.84 -13.83
CA LEU A 53 1.44 0.21 -14.02
C LEU A 53 1.40 -1.31 -13.86
N GLY A 54 0.53 -1.84 -13.00
CA GLY A 54 0.46 -3.27 -12.73
C GLY A 54 -0.83 -3.70 -12.02
N GLN A 55 -1.08 -5.01 -12.04
CA GLN A 55 -2.29 -5.62 -11.47
C GLN A 55 -2.25 -5.76 -9.94
N ALA A 56 -1.06 -5.66 -9.34
CA ALA A 56 -0.87 -5.77 -7.90
C ALA A 56 0.25 -4.84 -7.43
N THR A 57 0.09 -4.30 -6.23
CA THR A 57 1.05 -3.42 -5.57
C THR A 57 1.17 -3.78 -4.10
N LEU A 58 2.39 -4.02 -3.65
CA LEU A 58 2.75 -4.17 -2.25
C LEU A 58 3.39 -2.87 -1.75
N VAL A 59 2.85 -2.32 -0.67
CA VAL A 59 3.41 -1.16 0.00
C VAL A 59 4.08 -1.62 1.29
N LEU A 60 5.36 -1.32 1.44
CA LEU A 60 6.09 -1.50 2.69
C LEU A 60 6.45 -0.13 3.24
N THR A 61 6.20 0.10 4.53
CA THR A 61 6.49 1.40 5.15
C THR A 61 6.92 1.26 6.59
N ARG A 62 7.81 2.16 7.03
CA ARG A 62 8.25 2.29 8.41
C ARG A 62 8.06 3.74 8.85
N HIS A 63 7.20 3.97 9.83
CA HIS A 63 7.03 5.30 10.40
C HIS A 63 8.21 5.63 11.30
N ARG A 64 9.00 6.65 10.93
CA ARG A 64 10.24 6.98 11.65
C ARG A 64 10.01 7.41 13.09
N ARG A 65 8.89 8.07 13.38
CA ARG A 65 8.59 8.59 14.73
C ARG A 65 8.16 7.50 15.71
N SER A 66 7.23 6.63 15.31
CA SER A 66 6.71 5.56 16.19
C SER A 66 7.48 4.25 16.07
N GLY A 67 8.34 4.10 15.05
CA GLY A 67 9.04 2.85 14.76
C GLY A 67 8.18 1.76 14.12
N THR A 68 6.86 1.96 14.04
CA THR A 68 5.89 0.99 13.49
C THR A 68 6.19 0.68 12.03
N ARG A 69 6.01 -0.58 11.66
CA ARG A 69 6.21 -1.10 10.30
C ARG A 69 4.89 -1.63 9.81
N SER A 70 4.54 -1.38 8.55
CA SER A 70 3.30 -1.90 7.98
C SER A 70 3.50 -2.36 6.55
N ALA A 71 2.71 -3.35 6.16
CA ALA A 71 2.57 -3.80 4.79
C ALA A 71 1.11 -3.71 4.36
N GLY A 72 0.86 -3.21 3.15
CA GLY A 72 -0.47 -3.13 2.56
C GLY A 72 -0.48 -3.67 1.13
N LEU A 73 -1.53 -4.39 0.76
CA LEU A 73 -1.66 -5.00 -0.56
C LEU A 73 -2.88 -4.45 -1.30
N LEU A 74 -2.64 -3.92 -2.51
CA LEU A 74 -3.69 -3.61 -3.48
C LEU A 74 -3.52 -4.54 -4.67
N SER A 75 -4.35 -5.58 -4.78
CA SER A 75 -4.19 -6.65 -5.78
C SER A 75 -5.52 -6.99 -6.44
N TYR A 76 -5.61 -6.78 -7.76
CA TYR A 76 -6.78 -7.15 -8.54
C TYR A 76 -7.01 -8.67 -8.53
N ALA A 77 -5.93 -9.45 -8.71
CA ALA A 77 -6.02 -10.92 -8.69
C ALA A 77 -6.60 -11.44 -7.36
N TRP A 78 -6.18 -10.85 -6.23
CA TRP A 78 -6.69 -11.23 -4.92
C TRP A 78 -8.19 -10.93 -4.78
N LEU A 79 -8.64 -9.74 -5.22
CA LEU A 79 -10.06 -9.38 -5.21
C LEU A 79 -10.91 -10.30 -6.08
N THR A 80 -10.40 -10.68 -7.26
CA THR A 80 -11.07 -11.62 -8.17
C THR A 80 -11.16 -13.02 -7.56
N GLU A 81 -10.07 -13.50 -6.97
CA GLU A 81 -9.99 -14.83 -6.35
C GLU A 81 -10.92 -14.95 -5.13
N THR A 82 -10.99 -13.92 -4.28
CA THR A 82 -11.89 -13.90 -3.13
C THR A 82 -13.34 -13.55 -3.48
N ARG A 83 -13.63 -13.25 -4.76
CA ARG A 83 -14.94 -12.76 -5.24
C ARG A 83 -15.48 -11.61 -4.39
N ALA A 84 -14.59 -10.69 -4.02
CA ALA A 84 -14.97 -9.59 -3.15
C ALA A 84 -15.89 -8.61 -3.89
N GLU A 85 -17.04 -8.29 -3.30
CA GLU A 85 -17.99 -7.29 -3.82
C GLU A 85 -17.54 -5.84 -3.55
N SER A 86 -16.53 -5.68 -2.68
CA SER A 86 -15.92 -4.40 -2.32
C SER A 86 -14.40 -4.45 -2.41
N VAL A 87 -13.77 -3.28 -2.52
CA VAL A 87 -12.30 -3.18 -2.53
C VAL A 87 -11.78 -3.45 -1.13
N LEU A 88 -11.37 -4.70 -0.90
CA LEU A 88 -10.67 -5.12 0.31
C LEU A 88 -9.16 -4.84 0.17
N VAL A 89 -8.54 -4.36 1.24
CA VAL A 89 -7.11 -4.02 1.27
C VAL A 89 -6.50 -4.66 2.51
N PRO A 90 -5.83 -5.82 2.39
CA PRO A 90 -5.12 -6.42 3.50
C PRO A 90 -4.02 -5.48 3.99
N ILE A 91 -4.01 -5.20 5.29
CA ILE A 91 -2.97 -4.43 5.97
C ILE A 91 -2.53 -5.24 7.18
N VAL A 92 -1.21 -5.35 7.34
CA VAL A 92 -0.59 -5.92 8.53
C VAL A 92 0.41 -4.93 9.08
N SER A 93 0.47 -4.81 10.40
CA SER A 93 1.33 -3.86 11.09
C SER A 93 2.09 -4.54 12.22
N TRP A 94 3.27 -4.01 12.52
CA TRP A 94 4.10 -4.38 13.64
C TRP A 94 4.53 -3.13 14.40
N ASP A 95 4.73 -3.24 15.70
CA ASP A 95 5.34 -2.18 16.49
C ASP A 95 6.86 -2.06 16.23
N GLY A 96 7.53 -1.18 17.00
CA GLY A 96 8.97 -0.95 16.86
C GLY A 96 9.82 -2.19 17.13
N GLU A 97 9.35 -3.06 18.02
CA GLU A 97 10.00 -4.30 18.48
C GLU A 97 9.69 -5.49 17.55
N GLY A 98 8.75 -5.33 16.62
CA GLY A 98 8.36 -6.38 15.67
C GLY A 98 7.18 -7.24 16.14
N THR A 99 6.43 -6.80 17.15
CA THR A 99 5.21 -7.48 17.60
C THR A 99 4.06 -7.12 16.65
N PRO A 100 3.31 -8.11 16.11
CA PRO A 100 2.14 -7.84 15.28
C PRO A 100 1.08 -6.99 15.99
N ARG A 101 0.43 -6.10 15.24
CA ARG A 101 -0.72 -5.30 15.68
C ARG A 101 -1.94 -5.73 14.86
N GLY A 102 -3.00 -6.13 15.57
CA GLY A 102 -4.33 -6.42 15.01
C GLY A 102 -5.18 -5.17 14.90
#